data_AF-A0A1I7RYC2-F1
#
_entry.id   AF-A0A1I7RYC2-F1
#
_cell.length_a   1.000
_cell.length_b   1.000
_cell.length_c   1.000
_cell.angle_alpha   90.00
_cell.angle_beta   90.00
_cell.angle_gamma   90.00
#
_symmetry.space_group_name_H-M   'P 1'
#
loop_
_entity.id
_entity.type
_entity.pdbx_description
1 polymer ?
#
loop_
_entity_poly.entity_id
_entity_poly.type
_entity_poly.pdbx_seq_one_letter_code
_entity_poly.pdbx_strand_id
1 'polypeptide(L)'
;MLKFQVKASDLRSRAHSPKSLRGKCPPPPPPHRTLIHVRNGQSPSCSSSMSGSSLDLSPSSSGGSSFRKSTSLSSLSSIESSDSTEGGYVKVFTGNIKADTDYKTVKITHNTNAKTIIGMVMAKFRLTYKDSNLFRLCMEIQTPHHGEYIKTLLELDGNAKVLELQKCHPQHLCRFILIMVDDAVLVRVDDSSLCPQSNYKSLLLARNTTSREVTRLLLQLCRIPEAIEKDYRLFLNHNGIEAPIPEDAFVADIYMDLLSNQKLVIKKI
;
A
#
# COMPACT_ATOMS: atom_id res chain seq x y z
N MET A 1 -35.63 26.25 7.01
CA MET A 1 -35.83 25.55 5.73
C MET A 1 -35.63 26.56 4.61
N LEU A 2 -34.40 26.67 4.08
CA LEU A 2 -34.04 27.67 3.08
C LEU A 2 -33.36 26.94 1.91
N LYS A 3 -33.98 27.03 0.73
CA LYS A 3 -33.53 26.46 -0.55
C LYS A 3 -32.52 27.42 -1.18
N PHE A 4 -31.36 26.91 -1.59
CA PHE A 4 -30.47 27.64 -2.50
C PHE A 4 -30.66 27.11 -3.93
N GLN A 5 -31.03 28.00 -4.83
CA GLN A 5 -31.19 27.75 -6.26
C GLN A 5 -29.90 28.12 -6.99
N VAL A 6 -29.40 27.22 -7.83
CA VAL A 6 -28.25 27.42 -8.73
C VAL A 6 -28.72 28.22 -9.94
N LYS A 7 -28.01 29.30 -10.28
CA LYS A 7 -28.24 30.09 -11.50
C LYS A 7 -27.12 29.82 -12.50
N ALA A 8 -27.43 29.02 -13.51
CA ALA A 8 -26.58 28.83 -14.68
C ALA A 8 -26.62 30.11 -15.54
N SER A 9 -25.47 30.55 -16.03
CA SER A 9 -25.39 31.56 -17.10
C SER A 9 -24.57 31.00 -18.26
N ASP A 10 -25.28 30.74 -19.35
CA ASP A 10 -24.75 30.56 -20.70
C ASP A 10 -24.06 31.83 -21.18
N LEU A 11 -22.89 31.68 -21.81
CA LEU A 11 -22.33 32.66 -22.73
C LEU A 11 -21.62 31.93 -23.89
N ARG A 12 -22.37 31.77 -24.99
CA ARG A 12 -21.82 31.60 -26.34
C ARG A 12 -21.37 32.97 -26.85
N SER A 13 -20.14 33.10 -27.35
CA SER A 13 -19.88 33.14 -28.80
C SER A 13 -18.50 33.69 -29.17
N ARG A 14 -18.01 33.17 -30.30
CA ARG A 14 -17.26 33.83 -31.38
C ARG A 14 -15.73 33.81 -31.35
N ALA A 15 -15.24 32.82 -32.09
CA ALA A 15 -14.12 32.82 -33.04
C ALA A 15 -13.28 34.09 -33.20
N HIS A 16 -11.96 33.92 -33.09
CA HIS A 16 -10.98 34.42 -34.06
C HIS A 16 -9.70 33.57 -33.97
N SER A 17 -9.28 33.02 -35.11
CA SER A 17 -7.96 32.42 -35.32
C SER A 17 -6.99 33.52 -35.79
N PRO A 18 -5.73 33.52 -35.33
CA PRO A 18 -4.67 33.53 -36.35
C PRO A 18 -3.38 32.77 -35.98
N LYS A 19 -2.83 32.12 -37.03
CA LYS A 19 -1.41 32.09 -37.45
C LYS A 19 -0.37 31.40 -36.55
N SER A 20 -0.12 30.15 -36.95
CA SER A 20 1.17 29.48 -37.11
C SER A 20 2.43 30.38 -37.05
N LEU A 21 3.28 30.13 -36.05
CA LEU A 21 4.72 30.34 -36.11
C LEU A 21 5.41 29.07 -35.57
N ARG A 22 6.01 28.31 -36.49
CA ARG A 22 6.89 27.18 -36.21
C ARG A 22 8.16 27.69 -35.53
N GLY A 23 8.26 27.52 -34.21
CA GLY A 23 9.53 27.48 -33.49
C GLY A 23 9.96 26.03 -33.31
N LYS A 24 11.06 25.62 -33.94
CA LYS A 24 11.68 24.30 -33.76
C LYS A 24 12.32 24.24 -32.37
N CYS A 25 11.78 23.44 -31.45
CA CYS A 25 12.49 23.05 -30.24
C CYS A 25 13.59 22.03 -30.60
N PRO A 26 14.82 22.17 -30.10
CA PRO A 26 15.84 21.13 -30.25
C PRO A 26 15.48 19.89 -29.41
N PRO A 27 15.80 18.67 -29.88
CA PRO A 27 15.53 17.45 -29.13
C PRO A 27 16.36 17.38 -27.85
N PRO A 28 15.84 16.76 -26.77
CA PRO A 28 16.60 16.55 -25.54
C PRO A 28 17.79 15.60 -25.76
N PRO A 29 18.93 15.82 -25.08
CA PRO A 29 20.08 14.94 -25.19
C PRO A 29 19.77 13.53 -24.60
N PRO A 30 20.33 12.46 -25.17
CA PRO A 30 20.12 11.10 -24.68
C PRO A 30 20.77 10.91 -23.30
N PRO A 31 20.16 10.11 -22.40
CA PRO A 31 20.74 9.80 -21.11
C PRO A 31 22.02 8.96 -21.28
N HIS A 32 23.14 9.47 -20.76
CA HIS A 32 24.41 8.76 -20.69
C HIS A 32 24.26 7.46 -19.89
N ARG A 33 24.50 6.33 -20.55
CA ARG A 33 24.75 5.03 -19.93
C ARG A 33 26.10 5.09 -19.21
N THR A 34 26.08 5.17 -17.89
CA THR A 34 27.26 4.86 -17.08
C THR A 34 27.31 3.34 -16.86
N LEU A 35 28.14 2.67 -17.65
CA LEU A 35 28.56 1.29 -17.43
C LEU A 35 29.43 1.24 -16.18
N ILE A 36 28.89 0.75 -15.07
CA ILE A 36 29.70 0.32 -13.92
C ILE A 36 30.00 -1.17 -14.11
N HIS A 37 31.23 -1.43 -14.55
CA HIS A 37 31.87 -2.74 -14.55
C HIS A 37 32.46 -2.96 -13.14
N VAL A 38 31.90 -3.87 -12.34
CA VAL A 38 32.59 -4.38 -11.13
C VAL A 38 32.56 -5.90 -11.11
N ARG A 39 33.60 -6.42 -11.75
CA ARG A 39 34.47 -7.54 -11.38
C ARG A 39 34.01 -8.49 -10.27
N ASN A 40 33.83 -9.75 -10.67
CA ASN A 40 33.93 -10.97 -9.85
C ASN A 40 35.20 -10.95 -8.97
N GLY A 41 35.06 -11.20 -7.68
CA GLY A 41 36.17 -11.26 -6.73
C GLY A 41 35.82 -12.09 -5.50
N GLN A 42 36.20 -13.36 -5.58
CA GLN A 42 36.52 -14.34 -4.54
C GLN A 42 36.28 -13.98 -3.05
N SER A 43 35.52 -14.86 -2.42
CA SER A 43 35.39 -15.08 -0.98
C SER A 43 36.73 -15.44 -0.30
N PRO A 44 37.04 -14.88 0.88
CA PRO A 44 38.11 -15.38 1.73
C PRO A 44 37.60 -16.47 2.67
N SER A 45 38.32 -17.60 2.64
CA SER A 45 38.28 -18.68 3.61
C SER A 45 38.84 -18.25 4.97
N CYS A 46 38.13 -18.57 6.05
CA CYS A 46 38.70 -18.65 7.39
C CYS A 46 38.67 -20.11 7.87
N SER A 47 39.87 -20.65 8.01
CA SER A 47 40.18 -21.93 8.62
C SER A 47 40.15 -21.84 10.13
N SER A 48 39.49 -22.78 10.79
CA SER A 48 39.84 -23.18 12.15
C SER A 48 39.74 -24.70 12.29
N SER A 49 40.91 -25.28 12.46
CA SER A 49 41.19 -26.68 12.76
C SER A 49 40.73 -27.01 14.18
N MET A 50 40.12 -28.17 14.39
CA MET A 50 40.23 -28.93 15.64
C MET A 50 40.26 -30.43 15.31
N SER A 51 41.32 -31.05 15.79
CA SER A 51 41.74 -32.44 15.62
C SER A 51 40.87 -33.41 16.43
N GLY A 52 40.80 -34.68 16.00
CA GLY A 52 40.15 -35.73 16.77
C GLY A 52 40.25 -37.11 16.14
N SER A 53 41.45 -37.69 16.20
CA SER A 53 41.79 -39.12 16.40
C SER A 53 41.02 -40.25 15.67
N SER A 54 41.83 -40.99 14.92
CA SER A 54 41.73 -42.35 14.36
C SER A 54 41.10 -43.39 15.29
N LEU A 55 40.46 -44.41 14.72
CA LEU A 55 40.77 -45.83 14.92
C LEU A 55 40.23 -46.67 13.74
N ASP A 56 41.08 -47.57 13.25
CA ASP A 56 40.84 -48.61 12.25
C ASP A 56 39.69 -49.56 12.62
N LEU A 57 39.15 -50.27 11.61
CA LEU A 57 39.01 -51.73 11.56
C LEU A 57 38.26 -52.12 10.26
N SER A 58 38.95 -52.82 9.35
CA SER A 58 38.35 -53.70 8.33
C SER A 58 38.40 -55.14 8.88
N PRO A 59 37.53 -56.11 8.50
CA PRO A 59 37.61 -56.68 7.14
C PRO A 59 36.31 -57.30 6.53
N SER A 60 36.32 -57.36 5.20
CA SER A 60 35.78 -58.41 4.29
C SER A 60 34.35 -58.96 4.45
N SER A 61 33.53 -58.79 3.39
CA SER A 61 33.13 -59.84 2.42
C SER A 61 31.69 -59.69 1.87
N SER A 62 31.58 -59.83 0.55
CA SER A 62 30.47 -60.37 -0.27
C SER A 62 29.01 -60.00 0.04
N GLY A 63 28.32 -59.41 -0.94
CA GLY A 63 26.85 -59.46 -1.02
C GLY A 63 26.24 -58.40 -1.93
N GLY A 64 25.54 -58.84 -2.98
CA GLY A 64 25.01 -57.99 -4.02
C GLY A 64 23.75 -57.17 -3.68
N SER A 65 23.21 -56.60 -4.76
CA SER A 65 22.00 -55.77 -4.89
C SER A 65 22.17 -54.27 -4.63
N SER A 66 22.34 -53.55 -5.73
CA SER A 66 22.17 -52.10 -5.83
C SER A 66 20.67 -51.77 -5.76
N PHE A 67 20.11 -51.66 -4.57
CA PHE A 67 18.83 -50.98 -4.38
C PHE A 67 19.10 -49.48 -4.26
N ARG A 68 18.81 -48.76 -5.34
CA ARG A 68 18.73 -47.29 -5.35
C ARG A 68 17.67 -46.86 -4.33
N LYS A 69 18.08 -46.33 -3.18
CA LYS A 69 17.18 -45.54 -2.33
C LYS A 69 16.93 -44.21 -3.02
N SER A 70 15.86 -44.15 -3.81
CA SER A 70 15.24 -42.90 -4.23
C SER A 70 14.73 -42.20 -2.97
N THR A 71 15.41 -41.16 -2.50
CA THR A 71 14.82 -40.20 -1.56
C THR A 71 13.84 -39.33 -2.34
N SER A 72 12.62 -39.83 -2.52
CA SER A 72 11.48 -39.07 -3.00
C SER A 72 10.87 -38.31 -1.82
N LEU A 73 11.17 -37.02 -1.70
CA LEU A 73 10.58 -36.11 -0.72
C LEU A 73 9.22 -35.58 -1.21
N SER A 74 8.34 -36.48 -1.63
CA SER A 74 7.02 -36.18 -2.21
C SER A 74 5.85 -36.45 -1.27
N SER A 75 6.10 -36.64 0.03
CA SER A 75 5.04 -36.98 0.99
C SER A 75 5.23 -36.27 2.32
N LEU A 76 5.01 -34.95 2.34
CA LEU A 76 4.67 -34.20 3.55
C LEU A 76 3.45 -33.31 3.28
N SER A 77 2.38 -33.90 2.75
CA SER A 77 1.02 -33.40 2.99
C SER A 77 0.49 -34.12 4.24
N SER A 78 1.13 -33.87 5.38
CA SER A 78 0.67 -34.40 6.66
C SER A 78 -0.46 -33.53 7.17
N ILE A 79 -1.61 -34.17 7.26
CA ILE A 79 -2.85 -33.70 7.85
C ILE A 79 -2.59 -33.29 9.31
N GLU A 80 -2.70 -32.00 9.61
CA GLU A 80 -2.78 -31.48 10.98
C GLU A 80 -4.21 -30.98 11.15
N SER A 81 -5.08 -31.84 11.66
CA SER A 81 -6.45 -31.51 12.02
C SER A 81 -6.50 -31.02 13.46
N SER A 82 -7.21 -29.91 13.65
CA SER A 82 -7.80 -29.40 14.91
C SER A 82 -7.07 -28.25 15.61
N ASP A 83 -6.92 -27.13 14.89
CA ASP A 83 -7.34 -25.85 15.48
C ASP A 83 -8.22 -25.13 14.45
N SER A 84 -9.46 -24.87 14.80
CA SER A 84 -10.53 -24.43 13.90
C SER A 84 -10.45 -22.93 13.58
N THR A 85 -9.26 -22.48 13.17
CA THR A 85 -9.12 -21.24 12.39
C THR A 85 -8.55 -21.59 11.03
N GLU A 86 -9.41 -22.10 10.14
CA GLU A 86 -9.08 -22.28 8.72
C GLU A 86 -8.55 -20.93 8.20
N GLY A 87 -7.27 -20.90 7.88
CA GLY A 87 -6.53 -19.67 7.63
C GLY A 87 -5.30 -19.95 6.80
N GLY A 88 -4.67 -18.90 6.31
CA GLY A 88 -3.51 -19.03 5.43
C GLY A 88 -2.56 -17.85 5.55
N TYR A 89 -1.55 -17.85 4.69
CA TYR A 89 -0.61 -16.76 4.55
C TYR A 89 -0.69 -16.20 3.14
N VAL A 90 -0.59 -14.88 3.03
CA VAL A 90 -0.53 -14.17 1.75
C VAL A 90 0.74 -13.32 1.73
N LYS A 91 1.47 -13.37 0.61
CA LYS A 91 2.57 -12.45 0.31
C LYS A 91 2.00 -11.23 -0.42
N VAL A 92 2.15 -10.05 0.18
CA VAL A 92 1.75 -8.78 -0.43
C VAL A 92 3.02 -8.04 -0.83
N PHE A 93 3.21 -7.80 -2.12
CA PHE A 93 4.37 -7.07 -2.66
C PHE A 93 4.20 -5.57 -2.39
N THR A 94 5.25 -4.93 -1.89
CA THR A 94 5.20 -3.59 -1.29
C THR A 94 6.26 -2.63 -1.84
N GLY A 95 6.97 -3.01 -2.90
CA GLY A 95 8.06 -2.19 -3.46
C GLY A 95 7.67 -0.75 -3.80
N ASN A 96 6.41 -0.51 -4.18
CA ASN A 96 5.89 0.84 -4.47
C ASN A 96 5.61 1.68 -3.20
N ILE A 97 5.58 1.06 -2.03
CA ILE A 97 5.26 1.69 -0.74
C ILE A 97 6.51 1.85 0.13
N LYS A 98 7.38 0.82 0.12
CA LYS A 98 8.58 0.76 0.93
C LYS A 98 9.70 0.11 0.13
N ALA A 99 10.62 0.94 -0.37
CA ALA A 99 11.68 0.52 -1.29
C ALA A 99 12.67 -0.52 -0.70
N ASP A 100 12.75 -0.63 0.63
CA ASP A 100 13.61 -1.59 1.33
C ASP A 100 12.94 -2.96 1.55
N THR A 101 11.67 -3.12 1.18
CA THR A 101 10.88 -4.32 1.46
C THR A 101 10.10 -4.75 0.22
N ASP A 102 10.57 -5.82 -0.43
CA ASP A 102 9.93 -6.37 -1.62
C ASP A 102 8.50 -6.84 -1.35
N TYR A 103 8.29 -7.54 -0.23
CA TYR A 103 6.99 -8.05 0.17
C TYR A 103 6.84 -8.17 1.69
N LYS A 104 5.57 -8.22 2.13
CA LYS A 104 5.20 -8.58 3.49
C LYS A 104 4.27 -9.78 3.50
N THR A 105 4.61 -10.77 4.32
CA THR A 105 3.71 -11.91 4.59
C THR A 105 2.76 -11.57 5.75
N VAL A 106 1.46 -11.74 5.51
CA VAL A 106 0.39 -11.58 6.51
C VAL A 106 -0.34 -12.90 6.69
N LYS A 107 -0.66 -13.24 7.96
CA LYS A 107 -1.56 -14.35 8.29
C LYS A 107 -2.99 -13.85 8.11
N ILE A 108 -3.82 -14.61 7.41
CA ILE A 108 -5.20 -14.22 7.11
C ILE A 108 -6.17 -15.38 7.39
N THR A 109 -7.44 -15.05 7.53
CA THR A 109 -8.56 -16.01 7.67
C THR A 109 -9.53 -15.87 6.50
N HIS A 110 -10.53 -16.74 6.39
CA HIS A 110 -11.61 -16.62 5.38
C HIS A 110 -12.36 -15.29 5.43
N ASN A 111 -12.42 -14.66 6.61
CA ASN A 111 -13.13 -13.39 6.77
C ASN A 111 -12.25 -12.18 6.44
N THR A 112 -10.94 -12.37 6.24
CA THR A 112 -10.03 -11.29 5.92
C THR A 112 -10.25 -10.80 4.50
N ASN A 113 -10.60 -9.53 4.36
CA ASN A 113 -10.81 -8.86 3.08
C ASN A 113 -9.61 -7.97 2.69
N ALA A 114 -9.64 -7.45 1.47
CA ALA A 114 -8.59 -6.59 0.94
C ALA A 114 -8.32 -5.36 1.83
N LYS A 115 -9.37 -4.68 2.32
CA LYS A 115 -9.23 -3.51 3.21
C LYS A 115 -8.50 -3.87 4.51
N THR A 116 -8.83 -5.01 5.12
CA THR A 116 -8.15 -5.51 6.31
C THR A 116 -6.69 -5.82 6.03
N ILE A 117 -6.35 -6.43 4.89
CA ILE A 117 -4.95 -6.70 4.53
C ILE A 117 -4.14 -5.41 4.42
N ILE A 118 -4.69 -4.37 3.79
CA ILE A 118 -4.05 -3.03 3.73
C ILE A 118 -3.72 -2.55 5.14
N GLY A 119 -4.71 -2.56 6.05
CA GLY A 119 -4.51 -2.18 7.45
C GLY A 119 -3.44 -3.01 8.16
N MET A 120 -3.40 -4.33 7.95
CA MET A 120 -2.39 -5.22 8.52
C MET A 120 -0.98 -4.91 8.02
N VAL A 121 -0.82 -4.64 6.71
CA VAL A 121 0.47 -4.25 6.12
C VAL A 121 0.92 -2.89 6.67
N MET A 122 0.01 -1.91 6.72
CA MET A 122 0.30 -0.58 7.28
C MET A 122 0.72 -0.67 8.75
N ALA A 123 0.02 -1.45 9.57
CA ALA A 123 0.40 -1.67 10.97
C ALA A 123 1.80 -2.27 11.10
N LYS A 124 2.12 -3.29 10.30
CA LYS A 124 3.44 -3.92 10.28
C LYS A 124 4.56 -2.98 9.81
N PHE A 125 4.25 -1.99 8.99
CA PHE A 125 5.19 -0.94 8.57
C PHE A 125 5.16 0.32 9.43
N ARG A 126 4.35 0.34 10.50
CA ARG A 126 4.15 1.52 11.35
C ARG A 126 3.70 2.75 10.56
N LEU A 127 2.87 2.53 9.53
CA LEU A 127 2.28 3.57 8.68
C LEU A 127 0.83 3.88 9.07
N THR A 128 0.42 3.56 10.30
CA THR A 128 -0.96 3.75 10.77
C THR A 128 -1.40 5.21 10.81
N TYR A 129 -0.46 6.16 10.78
CA TYR A 129 -0.72 7.60 10.70
C TYR A 129 -0.94 8.11 9.26
N LYS A 130 -0.75 7.25 8.25
CA LYS A 130 -1.09 7.57 6.86
C LYS A 130 -2.54 7.23 6.60
N ASP A 131 -3.14 7.96 5.68
CA ASP A 131 -4.48 7.64 5.20
C ASP A 131 -4.50 6.28 4.48
N SER A 132 -5.27 5.32 5.02
CA SER A 132 -5.40 3.98 4.45
C SER A 132 -6.09 3.97 3.09
N ASN A 133 -6.93 4.98 2.81
CA ASN A 133 -7.62 5.10 1.54
C ASN A 133 -6.67 5.53 0.41
N LEU A 134 -5.41 5.85 0.71
CA LEU A 134 -4.37 6.05 -0.31
C LEU A 134 -3.85 4.74 -0.90
N PHE A 135 -4.17 3.60 -0.30
CA PHE A 135 -3.62 2.32 -0.72
C PHE A 135 -4.69 1.47 -1.40
N ARG A 136 -4.27 0.73 -2.43
CA ARG A 136 -5.10 -0.26 -3.13
C ARG A 136 -4.38 -1.59 -3.15
N LEU A 137 -5.14 -2.66 -2.94
CA LEU A 137 -4.65 -4.01 -3.10
C LEU A 137 -5.03 -4.48 -4.51
N CYS A 138 -4.03 -4.83 -5.30
CA CYS A 138 -4.21 -5.37 -6.62
C CYS A 138 -3.78 -6.84 -6.66
N MET A 139 -4.39 -7.59 -7.57
CA MET A 139 -3.94 -8.92 -7.97
C MET A 139 -3.35 -8.83 -9.37
N GLU A 140 -2.06 -9.11 -9.50
CA GLU A 140 -1.43 -9.30 -10.80
C GLU A 140 -1.55 -10.78 -11.18
N ILE A 141 -2.16 -11.06 -12.33
CA ILE A 141 -2.32 -12.41 -12.88
C ILE A 141 -1.50 -12.51 -14.16
N GLN A 142 -0.76 -13.61 -14.29
CA GLN A 142 -0.01 -13.98 -15.48
C GLN A 142 -0.80 -15.03 -16.25
N THR A 143 -1.13 -14.70 -17.50
CA THR A 143 -1.86 -15.61 -18.40
C THR A 143 -1.00 -15.96 -19.61
N PRO A 144 -0.82 -17.26 -19.92
CA PRO A 144 -0.08 -17.66 -21.10
C PRO A 144 -0.89 -17.32 -22.37
N HIS A 145 -0.25 -16.65 -23.33
CA HIS A 145 -0.84 -16.23 -24.59
C HIS A 145 0.22 -16.28 -25.69
N HIS A 146 0.03 -17.14 -26.70
CA HIS A 146 0.96 -17.35 -27.82
C HIS A 146 2.44 -17.57 -27.41
N GLY A 147 2.68 -18.31 -26.33
CA GLY A 147 4.04 -18.61 -25.85
C GLY A 147 4.67 -17.54 -24.95
N GLU A 148 3.97 -16.42 -24.72
CA GLU A 148 4.36 -15.37 -23.78
C GLU A 148 3.41 -15.33 -22.58
N TYR A 149 3.81 -14.63 -21.52
CA TYR A 149 2.94 -14.37 -20.37
C TYR A 149 2.49 -12.91 -20.36
N ILE A 150 1.18 -12.70 -20.46
CA ILE A 150 0.57 -11.38 -20.31
C ILE A 150 0.28 -11.14 -18.83
N LYS A 151 0.74 -9.99 -18.33
CA LYS A 151 0.46 -9.51 -16.97
C LYS A 151 -0.77 -8.63 -16.99
N THR A 152 -1.78 -9.01 -16.21
CA THR A 152 -2.99 -8.22 -16.01
C THR A 152 -3.07 -7.81 -14.56
N LEU A 153 -3.19 -6.50 -14.29
CA LEU A 153 -3.35 -5.97 -12.95
C LEU A 153 -4.84 -5.70 -12.68
N LEU A 154 -5.37 -6.32 -11.63
CA LEU A 154 -6.77 -6.17 -11.22
C LEU A 154 -6.81 -5.50 -9.85
N GLU A 155 -7.41 -4.32 -9.75
CA GLU A 155 -7.72 -3.71 -8.46
C GLU A 155 -8.81 -4.52 -7.75
N LEU A 156 -8.57 -4.86 -6.49
CA LEU A 156 -9.53 -5.62 -5.69
C LEU A 156 -10.46 -4.66 -4.95
N ASP A 157 -11.75 -4.96 -4.96
CA ASP A 157 -12.71 -4.30 -4.08
C ASP A 157 -12.30 -4.45 -2.61
N GLY A 158 -12.63 -3.47 -1.77
CA GLY A 158 -12.29 -3.48 -0.35
C GLY A 158 -12.81 -4.71 0.40
N ASN A 159 -13.92 -5.32 -0.07
CA ASN A 159 -14.53 -6.50 0.51
C ASN A 159 -14.05 -7.83 -0.10
N ALA A 160 -13.17 -7.79 -1.12
CA ALA A 160 -12.70 -8.99 -1.81
C ALA A 160 -12.04 -9.99 -0.85
N LYS A 161 -12.40 -11.26 -0.99
CA LYS A 161 -11.93 -12.37 -0.14
C LYS A 161 -10.59 -12.91 -0.66
N VAL A 162 -9.50 -12.34 -0.14
CA VAL A 162 -8.15 -12.58 -0.67
C VAL A 162 -7.72 -14.04 -0.51
N LEU A 163 -8.13 -14.72 0.56
CA LEU A 163 -7.82 -16.14 0.76
C LEU A 163 -8.48 -17.02 -0.32
N GLU A 164 -9.71 -16.71 -0.70
CA GLU A 164 -10.45 -17.43 -1.75
C GLU A 164 -9.81 -17.16 -3.12
N LEU A 165 -9.52 -15.89 -3.43
CA LEU A 165 -8.81 -15.51 -4.64
C LEU A 165 -7.45 -16.22 -4.77
N GLN A 166 -6.70 -16.34 -3.68
CA GLN A 166 -5.43 -17.07 -3.67
C GLN A 166 -5.61 -18.57 -3.96
N LYS A 167 -6.70 -19.20 -3.48
CA LYS A 167 -6.98 -20.63 -3.72
C LYS A 167 -7.36 -20.91 -5.19
N CYS A 168 -7.94 -19.94 -5.89
CA CYS A 168 -8.38 -20.09 -7.28
C CYS A 168 -7.25 -20.06 -8.33
N HIS A 169 -6.03 -19.65 -7.95
CA HIS A 169 -4.94 -19.45 -8.91
C HIS A 169 -3.66 -20.20 -8.52
N PRO A 170 -2.90 -20.73 -9.49
CA PRO A 170 -1.58 -21.29 -9.22
C PRO A 170 -0.67 -20.24 -8.59
N GLN A 171 0.03 -20.60 -7.50
CA GLN A 171 0.81 -19.67 -6.67
C GLN A 171 1.87 -18.86 -7.42
N HIS A 172 2.36 -19.34 -8.56
CA HIS A 172 3.39 -18.68 -9.37
C HIS A 172 2.82 -17.79 -10.49
N LEU A 173 1.53 -17.91 -10.79
CA LEU A 173 0.85 -17.13 -11.82
C LEU A 173 0.05 -15.96 -11.25
N CYS A 174 -0.03 -15.83 -9.93
CA CYS A 174 -0.68 -14.69 -9.31
C CYS A 174 0.16 -14.11 -8.17
N ARG A 175 0.11 -12.79 -8.00
CA ARG A 175 0.66 -12.12 -6.83
C ARG A 175 -0.20 -10.94 -6.41
N PHE A 176 -0.21 -10.65 -5.11
CA PHE A 176 -0.90 -9.49 -4.56
C PHE A 176 0.08 -8.33 -4.41
N ILE A 177 -0.30 -7.15 -4.87
CA ILE A 177 0.56 -5.96 -4.89
C ILE A 177 -0.19 -4.84 -4.17
N LEU A 178 0.49 -4.17 -3.23
CA LEU A 178 0.01 -2.95 -2.61
C LEU A 178 0.53 -1.75 -3.42
N ILE A 179 -0.39 -0.93 -3.92
CA ILE A 179 -0.07 0.29 -4.65
C ILE A 179 -0.61 1.51 -3.90
N MET A 180 -0.02 2.68 -4.17
CA MET A 180 -0.49 3.96 -3.68
C MET A 180 -1.18 4.69 -4.82
N VAL A 181 -2.32 5.32 -4.55
CA VAL A 181 -3.02 6.17 -5.52
C VAL A 181 -2.21 7.43 -5.82
N ASP A 182 -2.29 7.92 -7.05
CA ASP A 182 -1.54 9.07 -7.55
C ASP A 182 -2.32 10.39 -7.49
N ASP A 183 -3.64 10.34 -7.31
CA ASP A 183 -4.56 11.49 -7.26
C ASP A 183 -4.76 12.07 -5.84
N ALA A 184 -3.80 11.84 -4.95
CA ALA A 184 -3.86 12.28 -3.56
C ALA A 184 -3.76 13.81 -3.40
N VAL A 185 -4.46 14.35 -2.41
CA VAL A 185 -4.49 15.79 -2.12
C VAL A 185 -3.73 16.08 -0.83
N LEU A 186 -2.80 17.05 -0.86
CA LEU A 186 -2.11 17.53 0.33
C LEU A 186 -2.98 18.57 1.04
N VAL A 187 -3.61 18.14 2.14
CA VAL A 187 -4.54 18.94 2.94
C VAL A 187 -3.84 19.48 4.19
N ARG A 188 -4.08 20.75 4.52
CA ARG A 188 -3.64 21.37 5.79
C ARG A 188 -4.82 21.60 6.71
N VAL A 189 -4.70 21.13 7.94
CA VAL A 189 -5.70 21.34 9.00
C VAL A 189 -5.03 22.06 10.16
N ASP A 190 -5.61 23.18 10.60
CA ASP A 190 -5.23 23.87 11.82
C ASP A 190 -5.51 22.97 13.02
N ASP A 191 -4.44 22.55 13.68
CA ASP A 191 -4.44 21.60 14.80
C ASP A 191 -4.17 22.26 16.15
N SER A 192 -4.27 23.59 16.24
CA SER A 192 -3.98 24.35 17.46
C SER A 192 -4.79 23.88 18.68
N SER A 193 -6.00 23.33 18.48
CA SER A 193 -6.79 22.75 19.57
C SER A 193 -6.27 21.41 20.08
N LEU A 194 -5.54 20.65 19.25
CA LEU A 194 -4.97 19.35 19.60
C LEU A 194 -3.53 19.50 20.10
N CYS A 195 -2.76 20.34 19.42
CA CYS A 195 -1.35 20.59 19.65
C CYS A 195 -1.12 22.11 19.64
N PRO A 196 -1.21 22.80 20.78
CA PRO A 196 -1.07 24.27 20.85
C PRO A 196 0.27 24.81 20.33
N GLN A 197 1.30 23.96 20.25
CA GLN A 197 2.62 24.29 19.71
C GLN A 197 2.71 24.15 18.17
N SER A 198 1.64 23.67 17.53
CA SER A 198 1.57 23.41 16.09
C SER A 198 0.59 24.38 15.44
N ASN A 199 0.95 24.91 14.27
CA ASN A 199 0.08 25.79 13.49
C ASN A 199 -0.88 25.00 12.60
N TYR A 200 -0.40 23.88 12.04
CA TYR A 200 -1.21 22.99 11.21
C TYR A 200 -0.54 21.61 11.11
N LYS A 201 -1.35 20.57 10.83
CA LYS A 201 -0.86 19.31 10.26
C LYS A 201 -1.09 19.29 8.76
N SER A 202 -0.09 18.78 8.04
CA SER A 202 -0.22 18.46 6.62
C SER A 202 -0.47 16.96 6.46
N LEU A 203 -1.57 16.60 5.81
CA LEU A 203 -1.98 15.24 5.55
C LEU A 203 -2.06 15.03 4.04
N LEU A 204 -1.46 13.96 3.55
CA LEU A 204 -1.77 13.48 2.20
C LEU A 204 -3.03 12.62 2.33
N LEU A 205 -4.11 12.98 1.63
CA LEU A 205 -5.41 12.33 1.72
C LEU A 205 -5.86 11.79 0.37
N ALA A 206 -6.53 10.64 0.37
CA ALA A 206 -7.27 10.17 -0.79
C ALA A 206 -8.52 11.02 -1.00
N ARG A 207 -9.01 11.08 -2.24
CA ARG A 207 -10.20 11.87 -2.57
C ARG A 207 -11.45 11.42 -1.84
N ASN A 208 -11.55 10.14 -1.50
CA ASN A 208 -12.68 9.55 -0.81
C ASN A 208 -12.51 9.50 0.72
N THR A 209 -11.57 10.23 1.30
CA THR A 209 -11.35 10.24 2.75
C THR A 209 -12.28 11.22 3.43
N THR A 210 -13.11 10.67 4.32
CA THR A 210 -14.18 11.39 5.01
C THR A 210 -13.65 12.26 6.15
N SER A 211 -14.43 13.27 6.55
CA SER A 211 -14.10 14.11 7.70
C SER A 211 -13.87 13.30 8.97
N ARG A 212 -14.66 12.24 9.19
CA ARG A 212 -14.50 11.34 10.33
C ARG A 212 -13.15 10.62 10.31
N GLU A 213 -12.74 10.10 9.15
CA GLU A 213 -11.45 9.43 8.99
C GLU A 213 -10.28 10.41 9.20
N VAL A 214 -10.39 11.65 8.70
CA VAL A 214 -9.39 12.70 8.95
C VAL A 214 -9.28 13.04 10.43
N THR A 215 -10.40 13.17 11.15
CA THR A 215 -10.39 13.37 12.61
C THR A 215 -9.61 12.25 13.31
N ARG A 216 -9.88 10.98 12.99
CA ARG A 216 -9.14 9.84 13.56
C ARG A 216 -7.65 9.90 13.26
N LEU A 217 -7.26 10.20 12.02
CA LEU A 217 -5.86 10.34 11.62
C LEU A 217 -5.15 11.45 12.41
N LEU A 218 -5.80 12.61 12.59
CA LEU A 218 -5.24 13.72 13.37
C LEU A 218 -5.06 13.36 14.85
N LEU A 219 -6.05 12.68 15.45
CA LEU A 219 -5.95 12.23 16.85
C LEU A 219 -4.81 11.21 17.02
N GLN A 220 -4.69 10.26 16.09
CA GLN A 220 -3.58 9.29 16.09
C GLN A 220 -2.22 9.96 15.94
N LEU A 221 -2.10 10.95 15.04
CA LEU A 221 -0.87 11.74 14.86
C LEU A 221 -0.49 12.52 16.12
N CYS A 222 -1.49 13.04 16.84
CA CYS A 222 -1.31 13.76 18.10
C CYS A 222 -1.20 12.83 19.33
N ARG A 223 -1.25 11.51 19.14
CA ARG A 223 -1.26 10.48 20.21
C ARG A 223 -2.41 10.67 21.22
N ILE A 224 -3.54 11.18 20.74
CA ILE A 224 -4.76 11.33 21.51
C ILE A 224 -5.57 10.04 21.40
N PRO A 225 -6.09 9.47 22.51
CA PRO A 225 -6.85 8.22 22.49
C PRO A 225 -8.12 8.31 21.63
N GLU A 226 -8.41 7.25 20.88
CA GLU A 226 -9.63 7.15 20.05
C GLU A 226 -10.93 7.18 20.87
N ALA A 227 -10.87 6.84 22.17
CA ALA A 227 -12.02 6.90 23.07
C ALA A 227 -12.70 8.27 23.13
N ILE A 228 -11.94 9.35 22.85
CA ILE A 228 -12.47 10.72 22.81
C ILE A 228 -12.67 11.24 21.38
N GLU A 229 -12.65 10.37 20.35
CA GLU A 229 -12.88 10.75 18.95
C GLU A 229 -14.19 11.53 18.77
N LYS A 230 -15.25 11.08 19.45
CA LYS A 230 -16.58 11.70 19.37
C LYS A 230 -16.61 13.13 19.90
N ASP A 231 -15.62 13.51 20.70
CA ASP A 231 -15.48 14.86 21.22
C ASP A 231 -14.83 15.80 20.20
N TYR A 232 -14.35 15.32 19.03
CA TYR A 232 -13.67 16.17 18.05
C TYR A 232 -14.36 16.17 16.69
N ARG A 233 -14.37 17.34 16.04
CA ARG A 233 -14.89 17.53 14.69
C ARG A 233 -14.04 18.48 13.87
N LEU A 234 -14.16 18.36 12.54
CA LEU A 234 -13.62 19.33 11.61
C LEU A 234 -14.63 20.45 11.36
N PHE A 235 -14.10 21.64 11.22
CA PHE A 235 -14.82 22.87 10.92
C PHE A 235 -14.17 23.58 9.75
N LEU A 236 -15.01 24.19 8.92
CA LEU A 236 -14.60 25.21 7.97
C LEU A 236 -14.64 26.56 8.68
N ASN A 237 -13.48 27.19 8.85
CA ASN A 237 -13.38 28.54 9.40
C ASN A 237 -13.29 29.56 8.26
N HIS A 238 -14.17 30.56 8.28
CA HIS A 238 -14.17 31.70 7.37
C HIS A 238 -14.27 32.99 8.19
N ASN A 239 -13.19 33.76 8.25
CA ASN A 239 -13.11 35.01 9.03
C ASN A 239 -13.58 34.86 10.49
N GLY A 240 -13.27 33.74 11.14
CA GLY A 240 -13.67 33.46 12.53
C GLY A 240 -15.07 32.85 12.69
N ILE A 241 -15.88 32.80 11.63
CA ILE A 241 -17.14 32.05 11.62
C ILE A 241 -16.82 30.60 11.29
N GLU A 242 -17.31 29.68 12.10
CA GLU A 242 -17.03 28.26 11.97
C GLU A 242 -18.30 27.48 11.65
N ALA A 243 -18.23 26.68 10.58
CA ALA A 243 -19.28 25.77 10.18
C ALA A 243 -18.77 24.33 10.33
N PRO A 244 -19.48 23.44 11.05
CA PRO A 244 -19.08 22.05 11.17
C PRO A 244 -19.14 21.35 9.81
N ILE A 245 -18.13 20.53 9.51
CA ILE A 245 -18.10 19.71 8.31
C ILE A 245 -18.86 18.40 8.59
N PRO A 246 -19.76 17.95 7.69
CA PRO A 246 -20.42 16.66 7.85
C PRO A 246 -19.41 15.52 7.94
N GLU A 247 -19.66 14.55 8.82
CA GLU A 247 -18.69 13.49 9.13
C GLU A 247 -18.41 12.56 7.94
N ASP A 248 -19.36 12.46 7.01
CA ASP A 248 -19.31 11.69 5.77
C ASP A 248 -18.81 12.50 4.56
N ALA A 249 -18.59 13.81 4.71
CA ALA A 249 -18.09 14.64 3.62
C ALA A 249 -16.61 14.34 3.32
N PHE A 250 -16.25 14.35 2.04
CA PHE A 250 -14.88 14.14 1.59
C PHE A 250 -14.05 15.41 1.75
N VAL A 251 -13.00 15.33 2.57
CA VAL A 251 -12.21 16.50 2.95
C VAL A 251 -11.35 17.01 1.79
N ALA A 252 -10.85 16.12 0.95
CA ALA A 252 -10.06 16.49 -0.22
C ALA A 252 -10.85 17.41 -1.16
N ASP A 253 -12.11 17.09 -1.46
CA ASP A 253 -12.95 17.91 -2.33
C ASP A 253 -13.24 19.28 -1.70
N ILE A 254 -13.61 19.31 -0.41
CA ILE A 254 -13.79 20.58 0.32
C ILE A 254 -12.51 21.42 0.29
N TYR A 255 -11.35 20.79 0.50
CA TYR A 255 -10.06 21.48 0.56
C TYR A 255 -9.69 22.12 -0.78
N MET A 256 -9.97 21.43 -1.88
CA MET A 256 -9.69 21.93 -3.24
C MET A 256 -10.58 23.11 -3.62
N ASP A 257 -11.76 23.22 -3.01
CA ASP A 257 -12.72 24.31 -3.23
C ASP A 257 -12.56 25.50 -2.24
N LEU A 258 -11.55 25.47 -1.36
CA LEU A 258 -11.35 26.53 -0.38
C LEU A 258 -10.98 27.87 -1.01
N LEU A 259 -11.61 28.92 -0.51
CA LEU A 259 -11.17 30.30 -0.75
C LEU A 259 -9.91 30.61 0.08
N SER A 260 -9.12 31.60 -0.35
CA SER A 260 -7.85 31.96 0.30
C SER A 260 -7.97 32.41 1.77
N ASN A 261 -9.17 32.81 2.20
CA ASN A 261 -9.46 33.22 3.58
C ASN A 261 -10.21 32.14 4.38
N GLN A 262 -10.33 30.94 3.83
CA GLN A 262 -10.91 29.79 4.50
C GLN A 262 -9.82 28.82 4.96
N LYS A 263 -10.06 28.14 6.07
CA LYS A 263 -9.18 27.08 6.56
C LYS A 263 -9.96 25.96 7.22
N LEU A 264 -9.42 24.75 7.15
CA LEU A 264 -9.90 23.61 7.93
C LEU A 264 -9.32 23.69 9.34
N VAL A 265 -10.15 23.48 10.35
CA VAL A 265 -9.77 23.49 11.76
C VAL A 265 -10.36 22.27 12.44
N ILE A 266 -9.59 21.59 13.28
CA ILE A 266 -10.12 20.57 14.19
C ILE A 266 -10.42 21.21 15.54
N LYS A 267 -11.53 20.84 16.18
CA LYS A 267 -11.91 21.35 17.51
C LYS A 267 -12.63 20.31 18.34
N LYS A 268 -12.57 20.50 19.66
CA LYS A 268 -13.40 19.78 20.62
C LYS A 268 -14.83 20.34 20.63
N ILE A 269 -15.85 19.48 20.66
CA ILE A 269 -17.28 19.83 20.78
C ILE A 269 -17.80 19.74 22.22
#